data_AF-A0A6L5PEF9-F1
#
_entry.id   AF-A0A6L5PEF9-F1
#
_cell.length_a   1.000
_cell.length_b   1.000
_cell.length_c   1.000
_cell.angle_alpha   90.00
_cell.angle_beta   90.00
_cell.angle_gamma   90.00
#
_symmetry.space_group_name_H-M   'P 1'
#
loop_
_entity.id
_entity.type
_entity.pdbx_description
1 polymer ?
#
loop_
_entity_poly.entity_id
_entity_poly.type
_entity_poly.pdbx_seq_one_letter_code
_entity_poly.pdbx_strand_id
1 'polypeptide(L)'
;MATSSRMVVGEGVITTLSAIRRFGRPGWALLSAGNLSRWSPPPGVRDVLIAADNGVAGERAAIRLRARLLSLELDAMIARPPSTFGDWNEADQASAK
;
A
#
# COMPACT_ATOMS: atom_id res chain seq x y z
N MET A 1 -16.32 12.25 13.77
CA MET A 1 -15.76 11.98 12.42
C MET A 1 -15.41 10.51 12.37
N ALA A 2 -16.04 9.72 11.51
CA ALA A 2 -15.68 8.30 11.38
C ALA A 2 -14.28 8.23 10.77
N THR A 3 -13.26 7.91 11.57
CA THR A 3 -11.95 7.55 11.07
C THR A 3 -12.16 6.31 10.20
N SER A 4 -11.88 6.43 8.90
CA SER A 4 -11.95 5.28 7.99
C SER A 4 -11.12 4.15 8.58
N SER A 5 -11.77 3.04 8.91
CA SER A 5 -11.09 1.85 9.45
C SER A 5 -10.15 1.20 8.43
N ARG A 6 -10.10 1.71 7.20
CA ARG A 6 -9.34 1.16 6.08
C ARG A 6 -8.41 2.21 5.47
N MET A 7 -7.19 1.80 5.11
CA MET A 7 -6.18 2.66 4.49
C MET A 7 -5.36 1.91 3.43
N VAL A 8 -4.81 2.65 2.47
CA VAL A 8 -3.78 2.19 1.54
C VAL A 8 -2.44 2.80 1.91
N VAL A 9 -1.37 2.03 1.90
CA VAL A 9 0.00 2.54 2.08
C VAL A 9 0.90 2.07 0.95
N GLY A 10 1.83 2.91 0.52
CA GLY A 10 2.80 2.57 -0.53
C GLY A 10 4.09 3.38 -0.37
N GLU A 11 5.12 3.08 -1.16
CA GLU A 11 6.39 3.81 -1.10
C GLU A 11 6.32 5.12 -1.87
N GLY A 12 6.04 5.03 -3.17
CA GLY A 12 5.96 6.17 -4.08
C GLY A 12 4.66 6.96 -3.92
N VAL A 13 4.75 8.29 -4.01
CA VAL A 13 3.58 9.18 -3.95
C VAL A 13 2.59 8.88 -5.07
N ILE A 14 3.06 8.82 -6.31
CA ILE A 14 2.21 8.62 -7.49
C ILE A 14 1.63 7.20 -7.55
N THR A 15 2.44 6.20 -7.20
CA THR A 15 1.99 4.81 -7.03
C THR A 15 0.87 4.71 -5.99
N THR A 16 1.04 5.38 -4.84
CA THR A 16 0.04 5.41 -3.76
C THR A 16 -1.23 6.13 -4.20
N LEU A 17 -1.14 7.27 -4.89
CA LEU A 17 -2.30 7.97 -5.44
C LEU A 17 -3.07 7.13 -6.45
N SER A 18 -2.38 6.36 -7.29
CA SER A 18 -3.00 5.44 -8.24
C SER A 18 -3.70 4.29 -7.53
N ALA A 19 -3.08 3.74 -6.48
CA ALA A 19 -3.71 2.73 -5.62
C ALA A 19 -4.93 3.29 -4.86
N ILE A 20 -4.88 4.52 -4.34
CA ILE A 20 -6.02 5.21 -3.71
C ILE A 20 -7.20 5.26 -4.68
N ARG A 21 -6.97 5.73 -5.91
CA ARG A 21 -8.01 5.81 -6.95
C ARG A 21 -8.58 4.43 -7.27
N ARG A 22 -7.72 3.41 -7.40
CA ARG A 22 -8.11 2.04 -7.74
C ARG A 22 -8.91 1.35 -6.63
N PHE A 23 -8.54 1.54 -5.37
CA PHE A 23 -9.11 0.81 -4.23
C PHE A 23 -10.15 1.61 -3.44
N GLY A 24 -10.34 2.89 -3.73
CA GLY A 24 -11.35 3.74 -3.07
C GLY A 24 -11.11 3.91 -1.57
N ARG A 25 -9.84 3.96 -1.15
CA ARG A 25 -9.42 4.05 0.26
C ARG A 25 -8.51 5.27 0.46
N PRO A 26 -8.56 5.98 1.60
CA PRO A 26 -7.55 7.00 1.90
C PRO A 26 -6.17 6.35 1.94
N GLY A 27 -5.10 7.11 1.67
CA GLY A 27 -3.77 6.51 1.69
C GLY A 27 -2.62 7.42 2.04
N TRP A 28 -1.49 6.78 2.32
CA TRP A 28 -0.28 7.39 2.83
C TRP A 28 0.95 6.85 2.08
N ALA A 29 1.65 7.75 1.38
CA ALA A 29 2.94 7.46 0.77
C ALA A 29 4.08 7.59 1.79
N LEU A 30 4.86 6.54 1.96
CA LEU A 30 5.87 6.42 3.01
C LEU A 30 7.28 6.75 2.53
N LEU A 31 7.44 7.05 1.24
CA LEU A 31 8.63 7.61 0.59
C LEU A 31 9.86 6.68 0.54
N SER A 32 9.80 5.49 1.15
CA SER A 32 10.82 4.45 1.02
C SER A 32 10.35 3.09 1.54
N ALA A 33 10.95 2.01 1.05
CA ALA A 33 10.85 0.65 1.58
C ALA A 33 11.20 0.56 3.08
N GLY A 34 12.20 1.34 3.50
CA GLY A 34 12.60 1.42 4.90
C GLY A 34 11.46 1.93 5.79
N ASN A 35 10.82 3.03 5.38
CA ASN A 35 9.69 3.61 6.10
C ASN A 35 8.45 2.72 6.03
N LEU A 36 8.16 2.13 4.87
CA LEU A 36 7.07 1.17 4.68
C LEU A 36 7.15 0.05 5.72
N SER A 37 8.33 -0.55 5.89
CA SER A 37 8.50 -1.66 6.82
C SER A 37 8.29 -1.29 8.30
N ARG A 38 8.50 -0.03 8.68
CA ARG A 38 8.47 0.47 10.08
C ARG A 38 7.18 1.20 10.45
N TRP A 39 6.37 1.57 9.47
CA TRP A 39 5.17 2.38 9.66
C TRP A 39 4.10 1.72 10.53
N SER A 40 3.47 2.47 11.42
CA SER A 40 2.33 2.01 12.21
C SER A 40 1.07 2.79 11.86
N PRO A 41 -0.10 2.14 11.85
CA PRO A 41 -1.34 2.80 11.51
C PRO A 41 -1.73 3.86 12.54
N PRO A 42 -2.35 4.97 12.11
CA PRO A 42 -2.95 5.92 13.05
C PRO A 42 -4.13 5.27 13.79
N PRO A 43 -4.51 5.82 14.97
CA PRO A 43 -5.63 5.30 15.74
C PRO A 43 -6.92 5.16 14.92
N GLY A 44 -7.58 4.02 15.04
CA GLY A 44 -8.83 3.72 14.35
C GLY A 44 -8.70 2.97 13.03
N VAL A 45 -7.50 2.91 12.42
CA VAL A 45 -7.26 2.06 11.24
C VAL A 45 -7.10 0.60 11.67
N ARG A 46 -7.87 -0.29 11.04
CA ARG A 46 -7.87 -1.74 11.31
C ARG A 46 -7.56 -2.60 10.08
N ASP A 47 -7.72 -2.06 8.87
CA ASP A 47 -7.50 -2.75 7.59
C ASP A 47 -6.55 -1.94 6.72
N VAL A 48 -5.39 -2.53 6.41
CA VAL A 48 -4.33 -1.89 5.64
C VAL A 48 -4.08 -2.67 4.34
N LEU A 49 -4.25 -1.99 3.23
CA LEU A 49 -3.83 -2.47 1.91
C LEU A 49 -2.45 -1.88 1.59
N ILE A 50 -1.46 -2.75 1.44
CA ILE A 50 -0.09 -2.38 1.12
C ILE A 50 0.09 -2.44 -0.39
N ALA A 51 0.13 -1.28 -1.03
CA ALA A 51 0.35 -1.12 -2.46
C ALA A 51 1.85 -1.22 -2.76
N ALA A 52 2.32 -2.45 -3.01
CA ALA A 52 3.69 -2.73 -3.38
C ALA A 52 3.90 -2.56 -4.89
N ASP A 53 5.06 -2.05 -5.27
CA ASP A 53 5.56 -2.19 -6.64
C ASP A 53 6.01 -3.64 -6.90
N ASN A 54 6.33 -3.95 -8.16
CA ASN A 54 6.83 -5.26 -8.55
C ASN A 54 8.34 -5.44 -8.33
N GLY A 55 8.99 -4.52 -7.62
CA GLY A 55 10.40 -4.61 -7.24
C GLY A 55 10.65 -5.51 -6.03
N VAL A 56 11.80 -6.18 -6.00
CA VAL A 56 12.20 -7.08 -4.90
C VAL A 56 12.28 -6.35 -3.56
N ALA A 57 12.74 -5.10 -3.55
CA ALA A 57 12.84 -4.30 -2.33
C ALA A 57 11.46 -3.96 -1.76
N GLY A 58 10.53 -3.50 -2.63
CA GLY A 58 9.17 -3.16 -2.24
C GLY A 58 8.37 -4.37 -1.77
N GLU A 59 8.51 -5.50 -2.45
CA GLU A 59 7.91 -6.76 -2.02
C GLU A 59 8.37 -7.19 -0.62
N ARG A 60 9.68 -7.16 -0.36
CA ARG A 60 10.23 -7.52 0.96
C ARG A 60 9.73 -6.58 2.06
N ALA A 61 9.67 -5.28 1.79
CA ALA A 61 9.16 -4.30 2.73
C ALA A 61 7.66 -4.51 3.02
N ALA A 62 6.87 -4.78 1.98
CA ALA A 62 5.44 -5.06 2.10
C ALA A 62 5.16 -6.34 2.89
N ILE A 63 5.90 -7.43 2.65
CA ILE A 63 5.80 -8.68 3.42
C ILE A 63 6.11 -8.43 4.90
N ARG A 64 7.18 -7.69 5.18
CA ARG A 64 7.58 -7.35 6.55
C ARG A 64 6.52 -6.50 7.27
N LEU A 65 5.97 -5.50 6.59
CA LEU A 65 4.89 -4.68 7.15
C LEU A 65 3.64 -5.54 7.40
N ARG A 66 3.21 -6.34 6.43
CA ARG A 66 2.04 -7.23 6.57
C ARG A 66 2.18 -8.13 7.80
N ALA A 67 3.31 -8.81 7.93
CA ALA A 67 3.55 -9.70 9.07
C ALA A 67 3.42 -8.98 10.42
N ARG A 68 3.98 -7.76 10.51
CA ARG A 68 3.86 -6.95 11.73
C ARG A 68 2.43 -6.50 12.01
N LEU A 69 1.68 -6.07 11.00
CA LEU A 69 0.28 -5.66 11.19
C LEU A 69 -0.60 -6.83 11.64
N LEU A 70 -0.40 -8.01 11.06
CA LEU A 70 -1.10 -9.24 11.50
C LEU A 70 -0.76 -9.60 12.95
N SER A 71 0.49 -9.43 13.39
CA SER A 71 0.86 -9.64 14.81
C SER A 71 0.24 -8.64 15.78
N LEU A 72 -0.30 -7.53 15.26
CA LEU A 72 -1.04 -6.52 16.03
C LEU A 72 -2.56 -6.72 15.92
N GLU A 73 -3.01 -7.87 15.40
CA GLU A 73 -4.43 -8.21 15.20
C GLU A 73 -5.15 -7.22 14.27
N LEU A 74 -4.42 -6.70 13.27
CA LEU A 74 -4.96 -5.85 12.22
C LEU A 74 -5.07 -6.63 10.91
N ASP A 75 -6.07 -6.31 10.10
CA ASP A 75 -6.20 -6.84 8.75
C ASP A 75 -5.14 -6.20 7.85
N ALA A 76 -4.38 -7.03 7.13
CA ALA A 76 -3.35 -6.56 6.22
C ALA A 76 -3.23 -7.43 4.96
N MET A 77 -3.27 -6.76 3.82
CA MET A 77 -3.17 -7.39 2.49
C MET A 77 -2.13 -6.67 1.65
N ILE A 78 -1.42 -7.42 0.81
CA ILE A 78 -0.50 -6.86 -0.18
C ILE A 78 -1.21 -6.87 -1.53
N ALA A 79 -1.25 -5.72 -2.19
CA ALA A 79 -1.75 -5.59 -3.55
C ALA A 79 -0.60 -5.16 -4.46
N ARG A 80 -0.36 -5.96 -5.50
CA ARG A 80 0.62 -5.70 -6.54
C ARG A 80 -0.07 -5.41 -7.87
N PRO A 81 0.49 -4.54 -8.70
CA PRO A 81 0.00 -4.37 -10.06
C PRO A 81 0.21 -5.68 -10.86
N PRO A 82 -0.51 -5.88 -11.97
CA PRO A 82 -0.24 -6.98 -12.88
C PRO A 82 1.25 -7.08 -13.23
N SER A 83 1.77 -8.28 -13.44
CA SER A 83 3.20 -8.55 -13.62
C SER A 83 3.85 -7.83 -14.82
N THR A 84 3.03 -7.34 -15.76
CA THR A 84 3.46 -6.54 -16.92
C THR A 84 3.83 -5.09 -16.57
N PHE A 85 3.49 -4.62 -15.37
CA PHE A 85 3.72 -3.25 -14.92
C PHE A 85 4.68 -3.22 -13.73
N GLY A 86 5.56 -2.23 -13.69
CA GLY A 86 6.47 -2.00 -12.57
C GLY A 86 5.73 -1.55 -11.32
N ASP A 87 4.72 -0.70 -11.46
CA ASP A 87 3.97 -0.13 -10.34
C ASP A 87 2.49 0.12 -10.66
N TRP A 88 1.73 0.60 -9.67
CA TRP A 88 0.31 0.92 -9.83
C TRP A 88 0.04 2.13 -10.74
N ASN A 89 1.00 3.03 -10.92
CA ASN A 89 0.83 4.16 -11.83
C ASN A 89 0.90 3.69 -13.29
N GLU A 90 1.88 2.86 -13.63
CA GLU A 90 1.97 2.25 -14.96
C GLU A 90 0.69 1.48 -15.32
N ALA A 91 0.16 0.68 -14.38
CA ALA A 91 -1.09 -0.07 -14.57
C ALA A 91 -2.31 0.84 -14.78
N ASP A 92 -2.37 1.96 -14.06
CA ASP A 92 -3.47 2.92 -14.16
C ASP A 92 -3.42 3.70 -15.49
N GLN A 93 -2.23 4.16 -15.91
CA GLN A 93 -2.04 4.83 -17.20
C GLN A 93 -2.38 3.93 -18.39
N ALA A 94 -2.13 2.63 -18.28
CA ALA A 94 -2.49 1.65 -19.31
C ALA A 94 -4.02 1.41 -19.39
N SER A 95 -4.74 1.58 -18.28
CA SER A 95 -6.20 1.38 -18.22
C SER A 95 -6.99 2.61 -18.71
N ALA A 96 -6.32 3.76 -18.85
CA ALA A 96 -6.90 5.02 -19.32
C ALA A 96 -6.82 5.20 -20.86
N LYS A 97 -6.25 4.23 -21.58
CA LYS A 97 -6.19 4.18 -23.05
C LYS A 97 -7.26 3.23 -23.58
#